data_AF-S7VEA5-F1
#
_entry.id   AF-S7VEA5-F1
#
_cell.length_a   1.000
_cell.length_b   1.000
_cell.length_c   1.000
_cell.angle_alpha   90.00
_cell.angle_beta   90.00
_cell.angle_gamma   90.00
#
_symmetry.space_group_name_H-M   'P 1'
#
loop_
_entity.id
_entity.type
_entity.pdbx_description
1 polymer ?
#
loop_
_entity_poly.entity_id
_entity_poly.type
_entity_poly.pdbx_seq_one_letter_code
_entity_poly.pdbx_strand_id
1 'polypeptide(L)'
;MDNNTKIAIIGCGNLGLSIANGLLSTDGFDGKRLIVTKRHPESLFYLESQGVTVLADNKEAVKDADFVILGLKPYNIQPVLQEIKPLLKKDKQVIASLAAGVTLQTIKEELEPGTTVFRVMPNIAADIKESITCICGDGFDQKTEDAVIAIFNSVGISITIEEHLMEAATVLGACGTAFVLRFMRAMTQGGIQIGFDAKTANKIVTQTVKGAAELIIQKGIHPEAAIDKVTTPKGSTIKGLNEMEHHGFSSAMVRGVVASYEDIKNKIMKRILPWLMGSAIFIVIFYMLGPKESIQDLSGTYPEVPSNLTELEAYIKQGEDSVQGLKPNNEARIVWADPEKKEKTPYSILYVHGFGASQMEGDPVHQQLAKHFGANLYLARLPEHGIERANAFEHLDAKSLVEGARRAYMISRQLGDSVIVVGTSMGGALSLILAEERPEIHSLVLYSPCIAIYEDRLDPLFQPWMKQLMKMTMTNKDGVQVVERDAEEGKYWARKLHINAYTSLAVLLKSKMNKETFEKVKQPLFLAYYYKNEEEQDKVVSVPAMLDMYASVSTPEDKKRKVAFPEAGDHVIASSLKTESWDEVLQESIKFLEEVVQLSPVDSVDVLEK
;
A
#
# COMPACT_ATOMS: atom_id res chain seq x y z
N MET A 1 -38.07 -39.16 -5.00
CA MET A 1 -37.97 -38.00 -5.92
C MET A 1 -39.39 -37.53 -6.23
N ASP A 2 -39.64 -36.23 -6.34
CA ASP A 2 -40.94 -35.73 -6.81
C ASP A 2 -41.14 -36.19 -8.28
N ASN A 3 -42.30 -36.74 -8.58
CA ASN A 3 -42.61 -37.31 -9.89
C ASN A 3 -42.67 -36.26 -11.01
N ASN A 4 -42.70 -34.96 -10.66
CA ASN A 4 -42.70 -33.87 -11.63
C ASN A 4 -41.32 -33.23 -11.89
N THR A 5 -40.27 -33.62 -11.17
CA THR A 5 -38.95 -32.97 -11.31
C THR A 5 -38.33 -33.23 -12.68
N LYS A 6 -37.92 -32.16 -13.38
CA LYS A 6 -37.20 -32.20 -14.66
C LYS A 6 -35.71 -31.93 -14.47
N ILE A 7 -34.87 -32.72 -15.13
CA ILE A 7 -33.42 -32.69 -15.02
C ILE A 7 -32.79 -32.38 -16.38
N ALA A 8 -31.89 -31.41 -16.43
CA ALA A 8 -31.03 -31.16 -17.58
C ALA A 8 -29.58 -31.49 -17.24
N ILE A 9 -28.97 -32.43 -17.96
CA ILE A 9 -27.54 -32.74 -17.86
C ILE A 9 -26.80 -32.02 -18.98
N ILE A 10 -26.09 -30.96 -18.62
CA ILE A 10 -25.31 -30.14 -19.53
C ILE A 10 -23.91 -30.72 -19.67
N GLY A 11 -23.57 -31.20 -20.87
CA GLY A 11 -22.29 -31.90 -21.10
C GLY A 11 -22.34 -33.38 -20.70
N CYS A 12 -23.16 -34.16 -21.39
CA CYS A 12 -23.31 -35.60 -21.23
C CYS A 12 -22.11 -36.38 -21.83
N GLY A 13 -20.94 -36.23 -21.20
CA GLY A 13 -19.79 -37.11 -21.40
C GLY A 13 -19.94 -38.43 -20.62
N ASN A 14 -18.86 -39.15 -20.35
CA ASN A 14 -18.92 -40.45 -19.66
C ASN A 14 -19.68 -40.39 -18.32
N LEU A 15 -19.37 -39.41 -17.46
CA LEU A 15 -20.00 -39.30 -16.15
C LEU A 15 -21.47 -38.85 -16.24
N GLY A 16 -21.75 -37.87 -17.10
CA GLY A 16 -23.14 -37.43 -17.34
C GLY A 16 -24.00 -38.56 -17.92
N LEU A 17 -23.42 -39.41 -18.77
CA LEU A 17 -24.09 -40.58 -19.32
C LEU A 17 -24.35 -41.65 -18.25
N SER A 18 -23.37 -41.94 -17.39
CA SER A 18 -23.58 -42.86 -16.25
C SER A 18 -24.73 -42.40 -15.35
N ILE A 19 -24.83 -41.09 -15.08
CA ILE A 19 -25.96 -40.53 -14.30
C ILE A 19 -27.27 -40.66 -15.06
N ALA A 20 -27.30 -40.35 -16.35
CA ALA A 20 -28.49 -40.49 -17.19
C ALA A 20 -29.01 -41.94 -17.18
N ASN A 21 -28.13 -42.92 -17.38
CA ASN A 21 -28.49 -44.34 -17.37
C ASN A 21 -28.96 -44.81 -15.99
N GLY A 22 -28.31 -44.36 -14.91
CA GLY A 22 -28.74 -44.64 -13.54
C GLY A 22 -30.14 -44.10 -13.25
N LEU A 23 -30.44 -42.88 -13.69
CA LEU A 23 -31.77 -42.27 -13.56
C LEU A 23 -32.82 -43.05 -14.36
N LEU A 24 -32.53 -43.37 -15.63
CA LEU A 24 -33.46 -44.09 -16.51
C LEU A 24 -33.74 -45.52 -16.06
N SER A 25 -32.79 -46.16 -15.38
CA SER A 25 -33.00 -47.48 -14.79
C SER A 25 -33.77 -47.43 -13.46
N THR A 26 -34.03 -46.24 -12.89
CA THR A 26 -34.81 -46.10 -11.64
C THR A 26 -36.28 -46.37 -11.89
N ASP A 27 -36.86 -47.26 -11.08
CA ASP A 27 -38.27 -47.63 -11.21
C ASP A 27 -39.18 -46.41 -11.10
N GLY A 28 -40.07 -46.24 -12.09
CA GLY A 28 -40.99 -45.11 -12.14
C GLY A 28 -40.38 -43.81 -12.69
N PHE A 29 -39.11 -43.80 -13.11
CA PHE A 29 -38.53 -42.60 -13.74
C PHE A 29 -38.97 -42.45 -15.21
N ASP A 30 -39.82 -41.46 -15.49
CA ASP A 30 -40.14 -41.09 -16.89
C ASP A 30 -38.98 -40.37 -17.58
N GLY A 31 -38.41 -40.98 -18.62
CA GLY A 31 -37.32 -40.41 -19.43
C GLY A 31 -37.66 -39.07 -20.09
N LYS A 32 -38.95 -38.75 -20.30
CA LYS A 32 -39.40 -37.42 -20.78
C LYS A 32 -39.04 -36.26 -19.87
N ARG A 33 -38.69 -36.55 -18.61
CA ARG A 33 -38.22 -35.56 -17.64
C ARG A 33 -36.71 -35.33 -17.69
N LEU A 34 -35.98 -36.05 -18.53
CA LEU A 34 -34.54 -35.94 -18.68
C LEU A 34 -34.20 -35.27 -20.02
N ILE A 35 -33.39 -34.24 -19.94
CA ILE A 35 -32.78 -33.57 -21.08
C ILE A 35 -31.28 -33.73 -20.95
N VAL A 36 -30.60 -34.11 -22.03
CA VAL A 36 -29.13 -34.22 -22.05
C VAL A 36 -28.56 -33.41 -23.20
N THR A 37 -27.42 -32.76 -22.97
CA THR A 37 -26.73 -32.02 -24.03
C THR A 37 -25.33 -32.53 -24.29
N LYS A 38 -24.93 -32.49 -25.56
CA LYS A 38 -23.54 -32.73 -25.97
C LYS A 38 -23.29 -31.95 -27.26
N ARG A 39 -22.11 -31.35 -27.40
CA ARG A 39 -21.73 -30.58 -28.60
C ARG A 39 -21.97 -31.36 -29.90
N HIS A 40 -21.69 -32.66 -29.87
CA HIS A 40 -21.97 -33.63 -30.94
C HIS A 40 -22.85 -34.75 -30.34
N PRO A 41 -24.18 -34.60 -30.42
CA PRO A 41 -25.13 -35.45 -29.68
C PRO A 41 -25.44 -36.79 -30.35
N GLU A 42 -24.90 -37.07 -31.53
CA GLU A 42 -25.25 -38.24 -32.35
C GLU A 42 -25.04 -39.56 -31.60
N SER A 43 -23.98 -39.61 -30.79
CA SER A 43 -23.67 -40.75 -29.91
C SER A 43 -24.71 -41.02 -28.80
N LEU A 44 -25.67 -40.10 -28.58
CA LEU A 44 -26.67 -40.15 -27.51
C LEU A 44 -28.10 -40.36 -28.03
N PHE A 45 -28.35 -40.31 -29.34
CA PHE A 45 -29.70 -40.41 -29.91
C PHE A 45 -30.43 -41.71 -29.56
N TYR A 46 -29.71 -42.78 -29.23
CA TYR A 46 -30.34 -44.01 -28.75
C TYR A 46 -31.15 -43.81 -27.46
N LEU A 47 -30.84 -42.79 -26.65
CA LEU A 47 -31.59 -42.45 -25.43
C LEU A 47 -32.99 -41.89 -25.73
N GLU A 48 -33.24 -41.37 -26.93
CA GLU A 48 -34.56 -40.89 -27.34
C GLU A 48 -35.59 -42.01 -27.35
N SER A 49 -35.18 -43.26 -27.59
CA SER A 49 -36.04 -44.44 -27.49
C SER A 49 -36.57 -44.68 -26.06
N GLN A 50 -35.92 -44.10 -25.06
CA GLN A 50 -36.33 -44.12 -23.65
C GLN A 50 -37.07 -42.84 -23.24
N GLY A 51 -37.40 -41.97 -24.19
CA GLY A 51 -38.12 -40.71 -23.97
C GLY A 51 -37.24 -39.51 -23.62
N VAL A 52 -35.91 -39.67 -23.58
CA VAL A 52 -34.96 -38.59 -23.26
C VAL A 52 -34.91 -37.58 -24.39
N THR A 53 -34.91 -36.29 -24.06
CA THR A 53 -34.65 -35.23 -25.04
C THR A 53 -33.14 -35.01 -25.18
N VAL A 54 -32.60 -35.20 -26.38
CA VAL A 54 -31.17 -35.03 -26.67
C VAL A 54 -30.94 -33.78 -27.50
N LEU A 55 -30.13 -32.83 -27.01
CA LEU A 55 -29.90 -31.54 -27.66
C LEU A 55 -28.41 -31.23 -27.86
N ALA A 56 -28.10 -30.43 -28.87
CA ALA A 56 -26.78 -29.79 -29.00
C ALA A 56 -26.71 -28.44 -28.25
N ASP A 57 -27.86 -27.79 -28.05
CA ASP A 57 -27.98 -26.45 -27.47
C ASP A 57 -28.24 -26.50 -25.97
N ASN A 58 -27.32 -25.93 -25.18
CA ASN A 58 -27.44 -25.83 -23.73
C ASN A 58 -28.56 -24.89 -23.30
N LYS A 59 -28.83 -23.84 -24.09
CA LYS A 59 -29.82 -22.82 -23.78
C LYS A 59 -31.22 -23.38 -23.78
N GLU A 60 -31.55 -24.20 -24.78
CA GLU A 60 -32.84 -24.88 -24.85
C GLU A 60 -33.02 -25.86 -23.70
N ALA A 61 -31.97 -26.59 -23.32
CA ALA A 61 -32.05 -27.62 -22.28
C ALA A 61 -32.39 -27.07 -20.88
N VAL A 62 -31.97 -25.85 -20.56
CA VAL A 62 -32.14 -25.29 -19.21
C VAL A 62 -33.48 -24.60 -18.95
N LYS A 63 -34.26 -24.25 -19.99
CA LYS A 63 -35.45 -23.39 -19.85
C LYS A 63 -36.53 -23.94 -18.90
N ASP A 64 -36.74 -25.24 -18.97
CA ASP A 64 -37.80 -25.97 -18.24
C ASP A 64 -37.25 -26.97 -17.23
N ALA A 65 -35.94 -26.95 -16.97
CA ALA A 65 -35.31 -27.83 -15.98
C ALA A 65 -35.55 -27.30 -14.57
N ASP A 66 -35.76 -28.17 -13.60
CA ASP A 66 -35.72 -27.82 -12.17
C ASP A 66 -34.28 -28.02 -11.64
N PHE A 67 -33.58 -29.03 -12.14
CA PHE A 67 -32.18 -29.31 -11.82
C PHE A 67 -31.31 -29.23 -13.07
N VAL A 68 -30.27 -28.41 -13.01
CA VAL A 68 -29.25 -28.29 -14.06
C VAL A 68 -27.96 -28.90 -13.55
N ILE A 69 -27.63 -30.09 -14.05
CA ILE A 69 -26.42 -30.83 -13.71
C ILE A 69 -25.32 -30.49 -14.73
N LEU A 70 -24.23 -29.89 -14.29
CA LEU A 70 -23.11 -29.52 -15.13
C LEU A 70 -22.07 -30.65 -15.19
N GLY A 71 -22.18 -31.52 -16.19
CA GLY A 71 -21.26 -32.63 -16.49
C GLY A 71 -20.02 -32.23 -17.29
N LEU A 72 -19.57 -30.98 -17.16
CA LEU A 72 -18.54 -30.39 -18.00
C LEU A 72 -17.13 -30.58 -17.43
N LYS A 73 -16.13 -30.48 -18.31
CA LYS A 73 -14.74 -30.31 -17.87
C LYS A 73 -14.60 -28.97 -17.13
N PRO A 74 -13.71 -28.85 -16.12
CA PRO A 74 -13.59 -27.64 -15.30
C PRO A 74 -13.44 -26.34 -16.09
N TYR A 75 -12.64 -26.35 -17.16
CA TYR A 75 -12.40 -25.17 -18.01
C TYR A 75 -13.61 -24.73 -18.86
N ASN A 76 -14.65 -25.57 -18.97
CA ASN A 76 -15.87 -25.24 -19.71
C ASN A 76 -17.01 -24.76 -18.80
N ILE A 77 -16.86 -24.81 -17.47
CA ILE A 77 -17.93 -24.41 -16.54
C ILE A 77 -18.26 -22.93 -16.72
N GLN A 78 -17.28 -22.04 -16.58
CA GLN A 78 -17.50 -20.59 -16.66
C GLN A 78 -18.08 -20.15 -18.03
N PRO A 79 -17.52 -20.54 -19.20
CA PRO A 79 -18.11 -20.17 -20.48
C PRO A 79 -19.55 -20.65 -20.67
N VAL A 80 -19.89 -21.86 -20.20
CA VAL A 80 -21.26 -22.39 -20.34
C VAL A 80 -22.21 -21.74 -19.35
N LEU A 81 -21.77 -21.42 -18.12
CA LEU A 81 -22.56 -20.66 -17.17
C LEU A 81 -22.94 -19.29 -17.76
N GLN A 82 -21.99 -18.58 -18.36
CA GLN A 82 -22.26 -17.30 -19.04
C GLN A 82 -23.25 -17.45 -20.21
N GLU A 83 -23.15 -18.56 -20.94
CA GLU A 83 -24.07 -18.89 -22.05
C GLU A 83 -25.51 -19.09 -21.57
N ILE A 84 -25.71 -19.83 -20.48
CA ILE A 84 -27.06 -20.23 -20.00
C ILE A 84 -27.66 -19.24 -18.99
N LYS A 85 -26.83 -18.43 -18.31
CA LYS A 85 -27.24 -17.47 -17.27
C LYS A 85 -28.49 -16.67 -17.60
N PRO A 86 -28.65 -16.07 -18.80
CA PRO A 86 -29.82 -15.25 -19.12
C PRO A 86 -31.16 -16.00 -19.12
N LEU A 87 -31.12 -17.33 -19.13
CA LEU A 87 -32.30 -18.20 -19.20
C LEU A 87 -32.57 -18.91 -17.87
N LEU A 88 -31.64 -18.82 -16.91
CA LEU A 88 -31.80 -19.44 -15.61
C LEU A 88 -32.80 -18.66 -14.75
N LYS A 89 -33.64 -19.39 -14.03
CA LYS A 89 -34.63 -18.86 -13.08
C LYS A 89 -34.11 -19.11 -11.68
N LYS A 90 -33.34 -18.15 -11.13
CA LYS A 90 -32.60 -18.29 -9.86
C LYS A 90 -33.41 -18.84 -8.68
N ASP A 91 -34.70 -18.48 -8.59
CA ASP A 91 -35.59 -18.86 -7.48
C ASP A 91 -36.29 -20.22 -7.68
N LYS A 92 -36.06 -20.88 -8.82
CA LYS A 92 -36.75 -22.12 -9.21
C LYS A 92 -35.81 -23.26 -9.56
N GLN A 93 -34.54 -22.96 -9.83
CA GLN A 93 -33.60 -23.93 -10.38
C GLN A 93 -32.43 -24.18 -9.44
N VAL A 94 -32.01 -25.43 -9.38
CA VAL A 94 -30.82 -25.86 -8.66
C VAL A 94 -29.71 -26.17 -9.66
N ILE A 95 -28.54 -25.56 -9.46
CA ILE A 95 -27.36 -25.83 -10.28
C ILE A 95 -26.45 -26.81 -9.52
N ALA A 96 -26.21 -27.99 -10.09
CA ALA A 96 -25.35 -29.01 -9.52
C ALA A 96 -24.11 -29.23 -10.40
N SER A 97 -22.94 -28.83 -9.93
CA SER A 97 -21.69 -28.96 -10.70
C SER A 97 -20.96 -30.26 -10.39
N LEU A 98 -20.62 -31.03 -11.44
CA LEU A 98 -19.81 -32.25 -11.34
C LEU A 98 -18.30 -31.97 -11.52
N ALA A 99 -17.92 -30.72 -11.72
CA ALA A 99 -16.56 -30.37 -12.10
C ALA A 99 -15.60 -30.39 -10.89
N ALA A 100 -14.56 -31.22 -10.99
CA ALA A 100 -13.47 -31.26 -10.01
C ALA A 100 -12.67 -29.93 -10.01
N GLY A 101 -12.35 -29.42 -8.82
CA GLY A 101 -11.51 -28.24 -8.62
C GLY A 101 -12.17 -26.89 -8.98
N VAL A 102 -13.49 -26.85 -9.21
CA VAL A 102 -14.24 -25.59 -9.37
C VAL A 102 -15.03 -25.34 -8.08
N THR A 103 -14.75 -24.22 -7.41
CA THR A 103 -15.35 -23.90 -6.10
C THR A 103 -16.79 -23.39 -6.23
N LEU A 104 -17.55 -23.48 -5.15
CA LEU A 104 -18.89 -22.87 -5.01
C LEU A 104 -18.82 -21.38 -5.30
N GLN A 105 -17.82 -20.69 -4.75
CA GLN A 105 -17.60 -19.26 -4.99
C GLN A 105 -17.44 -18.95 -6.47
N THR A 106 -16.57 -19.68 -7.18
CA THR A 106 -16.34 -19.47 -8.63
C THR A 106 -17.62 -19.66 -9.45
N ILE A 107 -18.47 -20.62 -9.08
CA ILE A 107 -19.75 -20.84 -9.77
C ILE A 107 -20.74 -19.71 -9.44
N LYS A 108 -20.82 -19.28 -8.18
CA LYS A 108 -21.72 -18.21 -7.72
C LYS A 108 -21.38 -16.86 -8.34
N GLU A 109 -20.11 -16.53 -8.52
CA GLU A 109 -19.65 -15.28 -9.16
C GLU A 109 -20.16 -15.14 -10.60
N GLU A 110 -20.39 -16.25 -11.31
CA GLU A 110 -20.93 -16.25 -12.66
C GLU A 110 -22.45 -16.16 -12.71
N LEU A 111 -23.15 -16.51 -11.63
CA LEU A 111 -24.61 -16.60 -11.56
C LEU A 111 -25.24 -15.33 -10.98
N GLU A 112 -26.57 -15.26 -10.99
CA GLU A 112 -27.27 -14.18 -10.28
C GLU A 112 -27.25 -14.44 -8.76
N PRO A 113 -27.11 -13.38 -7.92
CA PRO A 113 -27.20 -13.51 -6.48
C PRO A 113 -28.51 -14.19 -6.05
N GLY A 114 -28.39 -15.21 -5.19
CA GLY A 114 -29.51 -16.03 -4.70
C GLY A 114 -29.73 -17.34 -5.48
N THR A 115 -29.01 -17.58 -6.58
CA THR A 115 -29.09 -18.87 -7.28
C THR A 115 -28.59 -20.01 -6.40
N THR A 116 -29.35 -21.11 -6.32
CA THR A 116 -28.98 -22.27 -5.52
C THR A 116 -27.94 -23.13 -6.24
N VAL A 117 -26.80 -23.38 -5.58
CA VAL A 117 -25.65 -24.08 -6.16
C VAL A 117 -25.16 -25.19 -5.25
N PHE A 118 -24.90 -26.35 -5.84
CA PHE A 118 -24.23 -27.49 -5.22
C PHE A 118 -23.01 -27.89 -6.04
N ARG A 119 -21.94 -28.33 -5.36
CA ARG A 119 -20.93 -29.20 -5.95
C ARG A 119 -21.28 -30.63 -5.61
N VAL A 120 -21.11 -31.50 -6.60
CA VAL A 120 -21.45 -32.92 -6.49
C VAL A 120 -20.31 -33.73 -7.10
N MET A 121 -19.85 -34.75 -6.38
CA MET A 121 -18.79 -35.64 -6.83
C MET A 121 -19.28 -37.09 -6.85
N PRO A 122 -20.02 -37.50 -7.90
CA PRO A 122 -20.38 -38.89 -8.12
C PRO A 122 -19.21 -39.64 -8.79
N ASN A 123 -19.39 -40.92 -9.04
CA ASN A 123 -18.47 -41.71 -9.86
C ASN A 123 -19.21 -42.46 -10.98
N ILE A 124 -18.46 -43.19 -11.80
CA ILE A 124 -19.00 -43.91 -12.96
C ILE A 124 -19.93 -45.09 -12.59
N ALA A 125 -19.94 -45.52 -11.32
CA ALA A 125 -20.86 -46.57 -10.87
C ALA A 125 -22.31 -46.08 -10.75
N ALA A 126 -22.58 -44.79 -10.99
CA ALA A 126 -23.93 -44.27 -11.19
C ALA A 126 -24.71 -45.02 -12.30
N ASP A 127 -23.99 -45.53 -13.30
CA ASP A 127 -24.55 -46.32 -14.42
C ASP A 127 -25.30 -47.58 -13.96
N ILE A 128 -24.88 -48.12 -12.81
CA ILE A 128 -25.44 -49.34 -12.21
C ILE A 128 -26.06 -49.10 -10.83
N LYS A 129 -26.31 -47.83 -10.48
CA LYS A 129 -26.85 -47.38 -9.19
C LYS A 129 -26.00 -47.71 -7.95
N GLU A 130 -24.69 -47.76 -8.11
CA GLU A 130 -23.73 -48.05 -7.03
C GLU A 130 -22.73 -46.90 -6.85
N SER A 131 -23.11 -45.67 -7.23
CA SER A 131 -22.27 -44.49 -7.02
C SER A 131 -22.16 -44.15 -5.54
N ILE A 132 -20.97 -43.74 -5.09
CA ILE A 132 -20.87 -42.89 -3.91
C ILE A 132 -20.80 -41.45 -4.41
N THR A 133 -21.66 -40.58 -3.87
CA THR A 133 -21.79 -39.20 -4.31
C THR A 133 -21.58 -38.26 -3.13
N CYS A 134 -20.49 -37.51 -3.14
CA CYS A 134 -20.26 -36.49 -2.13
C CYS A 134 -20.87 -35.16 -2.58
N ILE A 135 -21.57 -34.47 -1.67
CA ILE A 135 -22.35 -33.28 -1.97
C ILE A 135 -21.93 -32.16 -1.01
N CYS A 136 -21.76 -30.94 -1.53
CA CYS A 136 -21.62 -29.75 -0.71
C CYS A 136 -22.33 -28.56 -1.35
N GLY A 137 -22.80 -27.62 -0.53
CA GLY A 137 -23.46 -26.40 -0.96
C GLY A 137 -23.76 -25.50 0.23
N ASP A 138 -24.20 -24.28 -0.05
CA ASP A 138 -24.50 -23.26 0.96
C ASP A 138 -25.65 -22.32 0.53
N GLY A 139 -26.47 -21.88 1.50
CA GLY A 139 -27.48 -20.84 1.31
C GLY A 139 -28.83 -21.31 0.77
N PHE A 140 -29.27 -22.52 1.12
CA PHE A 140 -30.57 -23.11 0.74
C PHE A 140 -31.29 -23.74 1.94
N ASP A 141 -32.57 -24.10 1.75
CA ASP A 141 -33.36 -24.80 2.76
C ASP A 141 -33.11 -26.31 2.77
N GLN A 142 -33.47 -26.97 3.87
CA GLN A 142 -33.33 -28.42 4.02
C GLN A 142 -34.07 -29.19 2.93
N LYS A 143 -35.22 -28.68 2.49
CA LYS A 143 -36.04 -29.32 1.46
C LYS A 143 -35.30 -29.40 0.12
N THR A 144 -34.54 -28.37 -0.23
CA THR A 144 -33.73 -28.32 -1.45
C THR A 144 -32.55 -29.27 -1.35
N GLU A 145 -31.88 -29.32 -0.19
CA GLU A 145 -30.81 -30.29 0.06
C GLU A 145 -31.33 -31.73 -0.08
N ASP A 146 -32.45 -32.04 0.58
CA ASP A 146 -33.08 -33.36 0.54
C ASP A 146 -33.48 -33.76 -0.90
N ALA A 147 -33.91 -32.79 -1.72
CA ALA A 147 -34.22 -33.02 -3.12
C ALA A 147 -32.96 -33.38 -3.94
N VAL A 148 -31.85 -32.66 -3.74
CA VAL A 148 -30.56 -32.97 -4.38
C VAL A 148 -30.07 -34.35 -3.95
N ILE A 149 -30.09 -34.64 -2.65
CA ILE A 149 -29.71 -35.94 -2.08
C ILE A 149 -30.58 -37.05 -2.68
N ALA A 150 -31.89 -36.84 -2.80
CA ALA A 150 -32.80 -37.83 -3.36
C ALA A 150 -32.52 -38.15 -4.84
N ILE A 151 -32.03 -37.18 -5.62
CA ILE A 151 -31.61 -37.40 -7.01
C ILE A 151 -30.39 -38.30 -7.05
N PHE A 152 -29.34 -37.98 -6.29
CA PHE A 152 -28.11 -38.76 -6.34
C PHE A 152 -28.21 -40.09 -5.60
N ASN A 153 -29.12 -40.23 -4.64
CA ASN A 153 -29.49 -41.51 -4.04
C ASN A 153 -30.26 -42.44 -4.99
N SER A 154 -30.84 -41.94 -6.09
CA SER A 154 -31.45 -42.83 -7.08
C SER A 154 -30.40 -43.57 -7.93
N VAL A 155 -29.16 -43.08 -7.93
CA VAL A 155 -28.01 -43.65 -8.65
C VAL A 155 -26.92 -44.17 -7.72
N GLY A 156 -27.22 -44.33 -6.43
CA GLY A 156 -26.30 -44.86 -5.42
C GLY A 156 -26.55 -44.32 -4.02
N ILE A 157 -25.49 -43.98 -3.30
CA ILE A 157 -25.52 -43.41 -1.95
C ILE A 157 -24.88 -42.02 -2.00
N SER A 158 -25.47 -41.08 -1.27
CA SER A 158 -24.99 -39.70 -1.16
C SER A 158 -24.62 -39.34 0.27
N ILE A 159 -23.56 -38.56 0.42
CA ILE A 159 -23.11 -38.00 1.71
C ILE A 159 -22.83 -36.50 1.58
N THR A 160 -23.27 -35.72 2.55
CA THR A 160 -22.92 -34.29 2.63
C THR A 160 -21.56 -34.14 3.31
N ILE A 161 -20.68 -33.33 2.71
CA ILE A 161 -19.35 -33.03 3.23
C ILE A 161 -19.05 -31.54 3.14
N GLU A 162 -18.03 -31.09 3.89
CA GLU A 162 -17.50 -29.74 3.72
C GLU A 162 -16.78 -29.58 2.38
N GLU A 163 -16.84 -28.37 1.80
CA GLU A 163 -16.28 -28.12 0.47
C GLU A 163 -14.78 -28.41 0.38
N HIS A 164 -14.01 -28.15 1.46
CA HIS A 164 -12.57 -28.37 1.50
C HIS A 164 -12.17 -29.86 1.37
N LEU A 165 -13.13 -30.78 1.53
CA LEU A 165 -12.93 -32.22 1.39
C LEU A 165 -13.29 -32.75 -0.02
N MET A 166 -13.81 -31.91 -0.93
CA MET A 166 -14.29 -32.36 -2.25
C MET A 166 -13.20 -33.00 -3.11
N GLU A 167 -11.97 -32.51 -3.03
CA GLU A 167 -10.82 -33.05 -3.74
C GLU A 167 -10.40 -34.41 -3.15
N ALA A 168 -10.49 -34.57 -1.83
CA ALA A 168 -10.28 -35.86 -1.17
C ALA A 168 -11.39 -36.86 -1.54
N ALA A 169 -12.64 -36.42 -1.58
CA ALA A 169 -13.78 -37.20 -2.04
C ALA A 169 -13.62 -37.66 -3.50
N THR A 170 -13.04 -36.82 -4.37
CA THR A 170 -12.70 -37.21 -5.75
C THR A 170 -11.72 -38.38 -5.76
N VAL A 171 -10.68 -38.33 -4.92
CA VAL A 171 -9.69 -39.40 -4.84
C VAL A 171 -10.30 -40.69 -4.27
N LEU A 172 -11.06 -40.61 -3.18
CA LEU A 172 -11.65 -41.80 -2.56
C LEU A 172 -12.79 -42.40 -3.39
N GLY A 173 -13.72 -41.58 -3.88
CA GLY A 173 -14.93 -42.02 -4.55
C GLY A 173 -14.74 -42.30 -6.04
N ALA A 174 -14.01 -41.45 -6.77
CA ALA A 174 -13.83 -41.61 -8.21
C ALA A 174 -12.53 -42.37 -8.55
N CYS A 175 -11.37 -41.91 -8.06
CA CYS A 175 -10.11 -42.62 -8.30
C CYS A 175 -10.09 -43.99 -7.60
N GLY A 176 -10.76 -44.12 -6.45
CA GLY A 176 -10.92 -45.38 -5.71
C GLY A 176 -11.45 -46.53 -6.57
N THR A 177 -12.37 -46.27 -7.49
CA THR A 177 -12.87 -47.29 -8.43
C THR A 177 -11.72 -47.89 -9.26
N ALA A 178 -10.80 -47.06 -9.76
CA ALA A 178 -9.64 -47.55 -10.51
C ALA A 178 -8.68 -48.36 -9.63
N PHE A 179 -8.51 -47.97 -8.36
CA PHE A 179 -7.67 -48.70 -7.40
C PHE A 179 -8.24 -50.10 -7.10
N VAL A 180 -9.55 -50.20 -6.89
CA VAL A 180 -10.24 -51.48 -6.67
C VAL A 180 -10.17 -52.35 -7.93
N LEU A 181 -10.39 -51.78 -9.13
CA LEU A 181 -10.25 -52.53 -10.38
C LEU A 181 -8.81 -53.04 -10.59
N ARG A 182 -7.80 -52.27 -10.20
CA ARG A 182 -6.40 -52.69 -10.25
C ARG A 182 -6.13 -53.85 -9.29
N PHE A 183 -6.69 -53.80 -8.08
CA PHE A 183 -6.65 -54.91 -7.12
C PHE A 183 -7.32 -56.17 -7.69
N MET A 184 -8.54 -56.05 -8.24
CA MET A 184 -9.25 -57.17 -8.87
C MET A 184 -8.44 -57.79 -10.02
N ARG A 185 -7.76 -56.96 -10.82
CA ARG A 185 -6.89 -57.44 -11.90
C ARG A 185 -5.71 -58.26 -11.35
N ALA A 186 -5.04 -57.77 -10.31
CA ALA A 186 -3.94 -58.49 -9.67
C ALA A 186 -4.40 -59.82 -9.06
N MET A 187 -5.54 -59.81 -8.36
CA MET A 187 -6.14 -61.02 -7.78
C MET A 187 -6.54 -62.05 -8.86
N THR A 188 -7.07 -61.58 -10.00
CA THR A 188 -7.39 -62.45 -11.15
C THR A 188 -6.12 -63.08 -11.73
N GLN A 189 -5.02 -62.32 -11.84
CA GLN A 189 -3.72 -62.84 -12.30
C GLN A 189 -3.17 -63.91 -11.34
N GLY A 190 -3.27 -63.68 -10.03
CA GLY A 190 -2.93 -64.69 -9.02
C GLY A 190 -3.77 -65.97 -9.16
N GLY A 191 -5.08 -65.83 -9.41
CA GLY A 191 -5.98 -66.94 -9.71
C GLY A 191 -5.56 -67.77 -10.94
N ILE A 192 -5.11 -67.10 -12.00
CA ILE A 192 -4.60 -67.79 -13.20
C ILE A 192 -3.31 -68.54 -12.90
N GLN A 193 -2.40 -67.93 -12.13
CA GLN A 193 -1.13 -68.54 -11.74
C GLN A 193 -1.31 -69.83 -10.94
N ILE A 194 -2.41 -69.95 -10.19
CA ILE A 194 -2.75 -71.16 -9.40
C ILE A 194 -3.67 -72.13 -10.16
N GLY A 195 -3.96 -71.89 -11.44
CA GLY A 195 -4.56 -72.89 -12.33
C GLY A 195 -5.97 -72.59 -12.89
N PHE A 196 -6.57 -71.44 -12.61
CA PHE A 196 -7.85 -71.06 -13.21
C PHE A 196 -7.69 -70.46 -14.62
N ASP A 197 -8.67 -70.66 -15.50
CA ASP A 197 -8.76 -69.85 -16.72
C ASP A 197 -9.19 -68.40 -16.39
N ALA A 198 -8.90 -67.47 -17.29
CA ALA A 198 -9.13 -66.05 -17.06
C ALA A 198 -10.61 -65.68 -16.80
N LYS A 199 -11.55 -66.37 -17.46
CA LYS A 199 -12.99 -66.09 -17.31
C LYS A 199 -13.48 -66.56 -15.95
N THR A 200 -13.09 -67.77 -15.53
CA THR A 200 -13.45 -68.33 -14.23
C THR A 200 -12.82 -67.51 -13.09
N ALA A 201 -11.51 -67.21 -13.17
CA ALA A 201 -10.82 -66.39 -12.18
C ALA A 201 -11.48 -65.00 -12.02
N ASN A 202 -11.81 -64.34 -13.13
CA ASN A 202 -12.47 -63.04 -13.08
C ASN A 202 -13.86 -63.10 -12.44
N LYS A 203 -14.65 -64.14 -12.72
CA LYS A 203 -15.96 -64.33 -12.09
C LYS A 203 -15.85 -64.55 -10.58
N ILE A 204 -14.90 -65.37 -10.13
CA ILE A 204 -14.62 -65.61 -8.70
C ILE A 204 -14.23 -64.31 -8.01
N VAL A 205 -13.26 -63.58 -8.57
CA VAL A 205 -12.76 -62.33 -7.98
C VAL A 205 -13.86 -61.28 -7.90
N THR A 206 -14.62 -61.09 -8.98
CA THR A 206 -15.71 -60.10 -9.01
C THR A 206 -16.76 -60.37 -7.94
N GLN A 207 -17.20 -61.62 -7.79
CA GLN A 207 -18.16 -62.00 -6.76
C GLN A 207 -17.58 -61.89 -5.34
N THR A 208 -16.29 -62.20 -5.18
CA THR A 208 -15.58 -62.11 -3.89
C THR A 208 -15.48 -60.66 -3.42
N VAL A 209 -15.08 -59.74 -4.31
CA VAL A 209 -14.97 -58.32 -3.98
C VAL A 209 -16.35 -57.72 -3.67
N LYS A 210 -17.37 -58.04 -4.48
CA LYS A 210 -18.75 -57.64 -4.18
C LYS A 210 -19.19 -58.13 -2.79
N GLY A 211 -18.97 -59.41 -2.50
CA GLY A 211 -19.36 -60.01 -1.22
C GLY A 211 -18.62 -59.41 -0.02
N ALA A 212 -17.34 -59.09 -0.17
CA ALA A 212 -16.55 -58.43 0.88
C ALA A 212 -17.08 -57.02 1.18
N ALA A 213 -17.37 -56.22 0.15
CA ALA A 213 -17.97 -54.90 0.32
C ALA A 213 -19.36 -54.99 0.97
N GLU A 214 -20.21 -55.88 0.48
CA GLU A 214 -21.57 -56.08 0.99
C GLU A 214 -21.59 -56.55 2.45
N LEU A 215 -20.63 -57.38 2.84
CA LEU A 215 -20.50 -57.83 4.23
C LEU A 215 -20.29 -56.65 5.18
N ILE A 216 -19.47 -55.67 4.80
CA ILE A 216 -19.23 -54.47 5.60
C ILE A 216 -20.48 -53.58 5.59
N ILE A 217 -21.07 -53.33 4.41
CA ILE A 217 -22.26 -52.49 4.25
C ILE A 217 -23.44 -53.01 5.08
N GLN A 218 -23.74 -54.31 5.00
CA GLN A 218 -24.90 -54.90 5.66
C GLN A 218 -24.69 -55.15 7.16
N LYS A 219 -23.47 -55.46 7.59
CA LYS A 219 -23.19 -55.83 8.99
C LYS A 219 -22.61 -54.71 9.82
N GLY A 220 -22.15 -53.61 9.21
CA GLY A 220 -21.56 -52.47 9.91
C GLY A 220 -20.33 -52.85 10.75
N ILE A 221 -19.60 -53.90 10.35
CA ILE A 221 -18.42 -54.38 11.09
C ILE A 221 -17.14 -53.72 10.57
N HIS A 222 -16.17 -53.53 11.46
CA HIS A 222 -14.84 -53.06 11.07
C HIS A 222 -14.17 -54.05 10.08
N PRO A 223 -13.45 -53.59 9.04
CA PRO A 223 -12.78 -54.46 8.07
C PRO A 223 -11.85 -55.50 8.71
N GLU A 224 -11.03 -55.12 9.70
CA GLU A 224 -10.17 -56.07 10.43
C GLU A 224 -10.97 -57.17 11.13
N ALA A 225 -12.13 -56.85 11.69
CA ALA A 225 -12.98 -57.85 12.32
C ALA A 225 -13.58 -58.84 11.30
N ALA A 226 -13.78 -58.42 10.04
CA ALA A 226 -14.17 -59.31 8.96
C ALA A 226 -12.99 -60.19 8.49
N ILE A 227 -11.79 -59.62 8.42
CA ILE A 227 -10.54 -60.34 8.10
C ILE A 227 -10.24 -61.41 9.13
N ASP A 228 -10.33 -61.09 10.43
CA ASP A 228 -10.12 -62.03 11.53
C ASP A 228 -11.05 -63.25 11.42
N LYS A 229 -12.32 -63.05 11.06
CA LYS A 229 -13.31 -64.14 10.90
C LYS A 229 -12.97 -65.13 9.80
N VAL A 230 -12.27 -64.70 8.75
CA VAL A 230 -11.86 -65.57 7.63
C VAL A 230 -10.41 -66.05 7.75
N THR A 231 -9.72 -65.67 8.83
CA THR A 231 -8.31 -65.97 9.09
C THR A 231 -8.19 -67.02 10.18
N THR A 232 -8.03 -68.28 9.79
CA THR A 232 -7.84 -69.38 10.74
C THR A 232 -6.37 -69.56 11.10
N PRO A 233 -6.05 -69.97 12.35
CA PRO A 233 -4.69 -70.29 12.76
C PRO A 233 -4.04 -71.32 11.83
N LYS A 234 -2.81 -71.03 11.36
CA LYS A 234 -2.04 -71.83 10.38
C LYS A 234 -2.72 -72.00 8.99
N GLY A 235 -3.78 -71.26 8.71
CA GLY A 235 -4.53 -71.32 7.45
C GLY A 235 -3.80 -70.69 6.25
N SER A 236 -4.40 -70.81 5.07
CA SER A 236 -3.90 -70.18 3.84
C SER A 236 -4.09 -68.66 3.84
N THR A 237 -5.18 -68.15 4.44
CA THR A 237 -5.51 -66.72 4.51
C THR A 237 -4.37 -65.91 5.14
N ILE A 238 -3.90 -66.30 6.34
CA ILE A 238 -2.84 -65.58 7.05
C ILE A 238 -1.52 -65.57 6.27
N LYS A 239 -1.18 -66.65 5.58
CA LYS A 239 0.02 -66.70 4.72
C LYS A 239 -0.09 -65.70 3.57
N GLY A 240 -1.26 -65.63 2.93
CA GLY A 240 -1.52 -64.68 1.85
C GLY A 240 -1.45 -63.23 2.32
N LEU A 241 -2.10 -62.91 3.46
CA LEU A 241 -2.07 -61.56 4.04
C LEU A 241 -0.64 -61.13 4.40
N ASN A 242 0.14 -62.02 5.04
CA ASN A 242 1.54 -61.72 5.37
C ASN A 242 2.39 -61.45 4.13
N GLU A 243 2.24 -62.22 3.05
CA GLU A 243 2.94 -61.97 1.79
C GLU A 243 2.55 -60.61 1.17
N MET A 244 1.26 -60.25 1.21
CA MET A 244 0.80 -58.94 0.74
C MET A 244 1.40 -57.79 1.54
N GLU A 245 1.46 -57.93 2.86
CA GLU A 245 2.04 -56.90 3.75
C GLU A 245 3.56 -56.81 3.63
N HIS A 246 4.28 -57.94 3.51
CA HIS A 246 5.72 -57.94 3.25
C HIS A 246 6.08 -57.22 1.95
N HIS A 247 5.21 -57.27 0.96
CA HIS A 247 5.38 -56.55 -0.32
C HIS A 247 4.72 -55.16 -0.32
N GLY A 248 4.22 -54.69 0.83
CA GLY A 248 3.76 -53.32 1.05
C GLY A 248 2.41 -52.99 0.42
N PHE A 249 1.48 -53.95 0.34
CA PHE A 249 0.13 -53.74 -0.22
C PHE A 249 -0.58 -52.53 0.42
N SER A 250 -0.71 -52.51 1.75
CA SER A 250 -1.32 -51.40 2.48
C SER A 250 -0.59 -50.08 2.24
N SER A 251 0.74 -50.11 2.23
CA SER A 251 1.57 -48.92 1.98
C SER A 251 1.40 -48.36 0.57
N ALA A 252 1.32 -49.23 -0.45
CA ALA A 252 1.10 -48.82 -1.83
C ALA A 252 -0.28 -48.16 -2.01
N MET A 253 -1.31 -48.69 -1.35
CA MET A 253 -2.67 -48.13 -1.41
C MET A 253 -2.71 -46.72 -0.77
N VAL A 254 -2.20 -46.57 0.46
CA VAL A 254 -2.17 -45.28 1.16
C VAL A 254 -1.39 -44.24 0.37
N ARG A 255 -0.20 -44.59 -0.12
CA ARG A 255 0.62 -43.66 -0.93
C ARG A 255 -0.05 -43.29 -2.26
N GLY A 256 -0.74 -44.22 -2.90
CA GLY A 256 -1.50 -43.94 -4.12
C GLY A 256 -2.62 -42.93 -3.91
N VAL A 257 -3.36 -43.06 -2.80
CA VAL A 257 -4.40 -42.10 -2.39
C VAL A 257 -3.79 -40.73 -2.10
N VAL A 258 -2.76 -40.66 -1.24
CA VAL A 258 -2.12 -39.38 -0.86
C VAL A 258 -1.50 -38.69 -2.06
N ALA A 259 -0.76 -39.42 -2.91
CA ALA A 259 -0.14 -38.84 -4.11
C ALA A 259 -1.19 -38.28 -5.09
N SER A 260 -2.35 -38.93 -5.21
CA SER A 260 -3.45 -38.43 -6.05
C SER A 260 -4.02 -37.12 -5.50
N TYR A 261 -4.14 -36.99 -4.17
CA TYR A 261 -4.61 -35.77 -3.53
C TYR A 261 -3.58 -34.62 -3.66
N GLU A 262 -2.30 -34.91 -3.47
CA GLU A 262 -1.22 -33.92 -3.62
C GLU A 262 -1.10 -33.40 -5.05
N ASP A 263 -1.25 -34.25 -6.07
CA ASP A 263 -1.23 -33.82 -7.48
C ASP A 263 -2.35 -32.82 -7.79
N ILE A 264 -3.56 -33.05 -7.25
CA ILE A 264 -4.69 -32.10 -7.39
C ILE A 264 -4.31 -30.76 -6.75
N LYS A 265 -3.77 -30.76 -5.52
CA LYS A 265 -3.37 -29.53 -4.81
C LYS A 265 -2.23 -28.77 -5.52
N ASN A 266 -1.23 -29.49 -6.02
CA ASN A 266 -0.06 -28.91 -6.69
C ASN A 266 -0.42 -28.24 -8.03
N LYS A 267 -1.37 -28.80 -8.78
CA LYS A 267 -1.88 -28.18 -10.01
C LYS A 267 -2.59 -26.85 -9.74
N ILE A 268 -3.27 -26.73 -8.60
CA ILE A 268 -3.90 -25.47 -8.17
C ILE A 268 -2.81 -24.44 -7.82
N MET A 269 -1.80 -24.82 -7.03
CA MET A 269 -0.72 -23.91 -6.63
C MET A 269 0.09 -23.36 -7.81
N LYS A 270 0.43 -24.22 -8.79
CA LYS A 270 1.17 -23.81 -10.00
C LYS A 270 0.42 -22.80 -10.87
N ARG A 271 -0.91 -22.72 -10.78
CA ARG A 271 -1.71 -21.71 -11.48
C ARG A 271 -1.67 -20.34 -10.81
N ILE A 272 -1.56 -20.29 -9.49
CA ILE A 272 -1.65 -19.04 -8.70
C ILE A 272 -0.28 -18.35 -8.59
N LEU A 273 0.80 -19.13 -8.42
CA LEU A 273 2.14 -18.60 -8.12
C LEU A 273 2.67 -17.56 -9.13
N PRO A 274 2.52 -17.71 -10.46
CA PRO A 274 3.00 -16.70 -11.41
C PRO A 274 2.31 -15.34 -11.26
N TRP A 275 1.02 -15.34 -10.90
CA TRP A 275 0.27 -14.11 -10.68
C TRP A 275 0.71 -13.39 -9.42
N LEU A 276 0.99 -14.12 -8.34
CA LEU A 276 1.54 -13.54 -7.09
C LEU A 276 2.95 -12.96 -7.30
N MET A 277 3.81 -13.66 -8.04
CA MET A 277 5.14 -13.14 -8.36
C MET A 277 5.05 -11.92 -9.29
N GLY A 278 4.19 -11.97 -10.31
CA GLY A 278 3.97 -10.85 -11.23
C GLY A 278 3.45 -9.60 -10.53
N SER A 279 2.49 -9.75 -9.60
CA SER A 279 1.96 -8.62 -8.83
C SER A 279 3.00 -8.02 -7.88
N ALA A 280 3.79 -8.85 -7.20
CA ALA A 280 4.85 -8.38 -6.32
C ALA A 280 5.93 -7.58 -7.10
N ILE A 281 6.37 -8.09 -8.25
CA ILE A 281 7.32 -7.39 -9.12
C ILE A 281 6.73 -6.06 -9.61
N PHE A 282 5.45 -6.07 -10.03
CA PHE A 282 4.76 -4.86 -10.48
C PHE A 282 4.71 -3.79 -9.38
N ILE A 283 4.38 -4.17 -8.13
CA ILE A 283 4.34 -3.23 -6.99
C ILE A 283 5.71 -2.60 -6.76
N VAL A 284 6.79 -3.39 -6.79
CA VAL A 284 8.16 -2.87 -6.61
C VAL A 284 8.53 -1.90 -7.73
N ILE A 285 8.28 -2.28 -8.99
CA ILE A 285 8.56 -1.41 -10.15
C ILE A 285 7.75 -0.12 -10.06
N PHE A 286 6.46 -0.21 -9.73
CA PHE A 286 5.58 0.94 -9.58
C PHE A 286 6.07 1.89 -8.48
N TYR A 287 6.50 1.35 -7.34
CA TYR A 287 7.11 2.14 -6.27
C TYR A 287 8.38 2.85 -6.75
N MET A 288 9.32 2.14 -7.37
CA MET A 288 10.60 2.72 -7.81
C MET A 288 10.46 3.79 -8.90
N LEU A 289 9.45 3.66 -9.78
CA LEU A 289 9.18 4.62 -10.86
C LEU A 289 8.42 5.87 -10.38
N GLY A 290 8.11 5.95 -9.09
CA GLY A 290 7.41 7.10 -8.53
C GLY A 290 8.20 8.40 -8.61
N PRO A 291 7.51 9.54 -8.76
CA PRO A 291 8.13 10.85 -8.64
C PRO A 291 8.72 11.04 -7.24
N LYS A 292 9.87 11.71 -7.17
CA LYS A 292 10.56 12.08 -5.93
C LYS A 292 11.26 13.42 -6.12
N GLU A 293 11.50 14.14 -5.04
CA GLU A 293 12.33 15.33 -5.08
C GLU A 293 13.80 14.97 -5.31
N SER A 294 14.57 15.89 -5.88
CA SER A 294 16.01 15.74 -6.09
C SER A 294 16.76 16.99 -5.65
N ILE A 295 18.04 16.80 -5.31
CA ILE A 295 18.95 17.92 -5.09
C ILE A 295 18.99 18.78 -6.36
N GLN A 296 18.93 20.09 -6.17
CA GLN A 296 18.98 21.09 -7.25
C GLN A 296 20.27 21.90 -7.17
N ASP A 297 20.80 22.30 -8.32
CA ASP A 297 21.79 23.37 -8.38
C ASP A 297 21.09 24.71 -8.15
N LEU A 298 21.46 25.38 -7.05
CA LEU A 298 20.89 26.67 -6.65
C LEU A 298 21.83 27.84 -6.99
N SER A 299 22.82 27.64 -7.87
CA SER A 299 23.65 28.71 -8.40
C SER A 299 22.82 29.77 -9.14
N GLY A 300 23.32 31.01 -9.17
CA GLY A 300 22.64 32.12 -9.82
C GLY A 300 23.41 33.42 -9.74
N THR A 301 22.82 34.49 -10.28
CA THR A 301 23.40 35.83 -10.27
C THR A 301 22.71 36.72 -9.25
N TYR A 302 23.40 37.80 -8.87
CA TYR A 302 22.83 38.83 -8.02
C TYR A 302 22.20 39.90 -8.93
N PRO A 303 20.96 40.33 -8.65
CA PRO A 303 20.29 41.33 -9.49
C PRO A 303 20.88 42.73 -9.27
N GLU A 304 20.74 43.58 -10.26
CA GLU A 304 20.97 45.02 -10.10
C GLU A 304 19.81 45.66 -9.33
N VAL A 305 20.14 46.62 -8.47
CA VAL A 305 19.17 47.42 -7.71
C VAL A 305 19.57 48.90 -7.81
N PRO A 306 18.63 49.85 -7.66
CA PRO A 306 18.95 51.27 -7.72
C PRO A 306 20.01 51.66 -6.69
N SER A 307 21.00 52.45 -7.12
CA SER A 307 22.06 52.97 -6.23
C SER A 307 21.66 54.25 -5.52
N ASN A 308 20.70 55.01 -6.06
CA ASN A 308 20.11 56.16 -5.39
C ASN A 308 19.13 55.68 -4.31
N LEU A 309 19.29 56.17 -3.07
CA LEU A 309 18.51 55.70 -1.92
C LEU A 309 17.00 56.00 -2.02
N THR A 310 16.62 57.12 -2.62
CA THR A 310 15.21 57.46 -2.85
C THR A 310 14.58 56.56 -3.90
N GLU A 311 15.31 56.29 -5.00
CA GLU A 311 14.87 55.35 -6.03
C GLU A 311 14.80 53.92 -5.50
N LEU A 312 15.71 53.55 -4.60
CA LEU A 312 15.74 52.24 -3.94
C LEU A 312 14.52 52.04 -3.03
N GLU A 313 14.18 53.05 -2.21
CA GLU A 313 12.98 53.02 -1.35
C GLU A 313 11.70 52.90 -2.21
N ALA A 314 11.63 53.65 -3.33
CA ALA A 314 10.53 53.55 -4.28
C ALA A 314 10.46 52.17 -4.98
N TYR A 315 11.60 51.60 -5.35
CA TYR A 315 11.70 50.28 -5.96
C TYR A 315 11.22 49.16 -5.03
N ILE A 316 11.57 49.24 -3.73
CA ILE A 316 11.08 48.31 -2.71
C ILE A 316 9.57 48.45 -2.57
N LYS A 317 9.09 49.68 -2.37
CA LYS A 317 7.67 49.97 -2.21
C LYS A 317 6.83 49.49 -3.40
N GLN A 318 7.27 49.78 -4.63
CA GLN A 318 6.59 49.32 -5.84
C GLN A 318 6.54 47.79 -5.93
N GLY A 319 7.62 47.11 -5.50
CA GLY A 319 7.63 45.65 -5.41
C GLY A 319 6.57 45.12 -4.45
N GLU A 320 6.46 45.73 -3.27
CA GLU A 320 5.52 45.32 -2.22
C GLU A 320 4.06 45.67 -2.55
N ASP A 321 3.81 46.84 -3.16
CA ASP A 321 2.49 47.26 -3.63
C ASP A 321 1.91 46.31 -4.71
N SER A 322 2.77 45.55 -5.40
CA SER A 322 2.36 44.55 -6.39
C SER A 322 1.96 43.19 -5.77
N VAL A 323 2.23 42.98 -4.48
CA VAL A 323 2.02 41.70 -3.80
C VAL A 323 0.56 41.53 -3.42
N GLN A 324 -0.10 40.54 -4.01
CA GLN A 324 -1.48 40.23 -3.67
C GLN A 324 -1.59 39.52 -2.31
N GLY A 325 -2.49 40.00 -1.47
CA GLY A 325 -2.77 39.42 -0.15
C GLY A 325 -1.67 39.69 0.87
N LEU A 326 -0.82 40.70 0.68
CA LEU A 326 0.16 41.10 1.68
C LEU A 326 -0.53 41.45 3.01
N LYS A 327 -0.11 40.78 4.09
CA LYS A 327 -0.62 41.08 5.44
C LYS A 327 -0.04 42.42 5.92
N PRO A 328 -0.78 43.21 6.70
CA PRO A 328 -0.27 44.46 7.25
C PRO A 328 1.04 44.24 8.02
N ASN A 329 2.01 45.13 7.84
CA ASN A 329 3.29 45.13 8.56
C ASN A 329 4.18 43.91 8.25
N ASN A 330 4.00 43.27 7.09
CA ASN A 330 4.88 42.18 6.63
C ASN A 330 5.64 42.55 5.36
N GLU A 331 5.47 43.76 4.84
CA GLU A 331 6.20 44.28 3.69
C GLU A 331 7.70 44.34 3.94
N ALA A 332 8.47 44.15 2.87
CA ALA A 332 9.89 44.48 2.90
C ALA A 332 10.07 46.01 3.05
N ARG A 333 10.99 46.45 3.91
CA ARG A 333 11.22 47.89 4.11
C ARG A 333 12.60 48.22 4.67
N ILE A 334 12.98 49.48 4.51
CA ILE A 334 14.15 50.08 5.14
C ILE A 334 13.72 50.72 6.46
N VAL A 335 14.45 50.43 7.53
CA VAL A 335 14.41 51.14 8.81
C VAL A 335 15.70 51.96 8.88
N TRP A 336 15.55 53.27 8.69
CA TRP A 336 16.67 54.22 8.67
C TRP A 336 17.20 54.44 10.09
N ALA A 337 18.52 54.45 10.25
CA ALA A 337 19.16 54.81 11.51
C ALA A 337 18.83 56.26 11.91
N ASP A 338 18.82 57.16 10.92
CA ASP A 338 18.36 58.54 11.03
C ASP A 338 17.24 58.77 9.99
N PRO A 339 15.96 58.79 10.41
CA PRO A 339 14.83 58.93 9.49
C PRO A 339 14.71 60.33 8.87
N GLU A 340 15.39 61.34 9.43
CA GLU A 340 15.39 62.70 8.88
C GLU A 340 16.40 62.82 7.73
N LYS A 341 17.55 62.16 7.84
CA LYS A 341 18.61 62.23 6.81
C LYS A 341 18.50 61.17 5.72
N LYS A 342 18.07 59.94 6.08
CA LYS A 342 17.99 58.79 5.16
C LYS A 342 19.27 58.59 4.33
N GLU A 343 20.41 58.59 5.00
CA GLU A 343 21.73 58.46 4.36
C GLU A 343 22.35 57.08 4.58
N LYS A 344 23.37 56.77 3.80
CA LYS A 344 24.14 55.52 3.90
C LYS A 344 24.95 55.51 5.20
N THR A 345 24.93 54.41 5.94
CA THR A 345 25.65 54.25 7.22
C THR A 345 26.94 53.43 7.04
N PRO A 346 27.90 53.45 7.99
CA PRO A 346 29.09 52.59 7.88
C PRO A 346 28.74 51.10 7.79
N TYR A 347 27.72 50.68 8.54
CA TYR A 347 27.18 49.33 8.51
C TYR A 347 25.71 49.36 8.17
N SER A 348 25.24 48.37 7.42
CA SER A 348 23.82 48.03 7.31
C SER A 348 23.58 46.63 7.85
N ILE A 349 22.41 46.43 8.44
CA ILE A 349 21.93 45.13 8.88
C ILE A 349 20.92 44.62 7.86
N LEU A 350 21.17 43.43 7.32
CA LEU A 350 20.19 42.66 6.57
C LEU A 350 19.52 41.66 7.51
N TYR A 351 18.22 41.80 7.74
CA TYR A 351 17.45 40.77 8.45
C TYR A 351 16.72 39.85 7.48
N VAL A 352 16.98 38.55 7.58
CA VAL A 352 16.33 37.49 6.79
C VAL A 352 15.55 36.56 7.72
N HIS A 353 14.23 36.58 7.60
CA HIS A 353 13.34 35.76 8.43
C HIS A 353 13.29 34.28 7.97
N GLY A 354 12.71 33.45 8.84
CA GLY A 354 12.52 32.02 8.74
C GLY A 354 11.30 31.59 7.94
N PHE A 355 11.10 30.27 7.88
CA PHE A 355 10.10 29.62 7.04
C PHE A 355 8.69 29.91 7.53
N GLY A 356 7.85 30.41 6.63
CA GLY A 356 6.47 30.78 6.96
C GLY A 356 6.35 32.03 7.84
N ALA A 357 7.45 32.64 8.27
CA ALA A 357 7.46 33.81 9.15
C ALA A 357 7.47 35.16 8.38
N SER A 358 7.61 36.25 9.13
CA SER A 358 7.93 37.59 8.63
C SER A 358 8.88 38.28 9.62
N GLN A 359 9.04 39.61 9.52
CA GLN A 359 9.96 40.39 10.36
C GLN A 359 9.81 40.17 11.89
N MET A 360 8.61 39.83 12.38
CA MET A 360 8.34 39.71 13.82
C MET A 360 9.15 38.58 14.48
N GLU A 361 9.61 37.60 13.70
CA GLU A 361 10.39 36.47 14.22
C GLU A 361 11.72 36.87 14.87
N GLY A 362 12.26 38.03 14.54
CA GLY A 362 13.48 38.55 15.17
C GLY A 362 13.26 39.89 15.87
N ASP A 363 12.00 40.31 16.03
CA ASP A 363 11.64 41.56 16.68
C ASP A 363 11.47 41.37 18.20
N PRO A 364 12.15 42.15 19.05
CA PRO A 364 12.78 43.43 18.74
C PRO A 364 14.29 43.36 18.48
N VAL A 365 14.91 42.18 18.57
CA VAL A 365 16.38 42.01 18.57
C VAL A 365 17.03 42.66 17.34
N HIS A 366 16.55 42.41 16.11
CA HIS A 366 17.15 43.00 14.90
C HIS A 366 17.07 44.53 14.86
N GLN A 367 15.97 45.12 15.35
CA GLN A 367 15.80 46.57 15.40
C GLN A 367 16.67 47.20 16.48
N GLN A 368 16.76 46.55 17.64
CA GLN A 368 17.59 47.02 18.74
C GLN A 368 19.08 46.94 18.39
N LEU A 369 19.52 45.90 17.68
CA LEU A 369 20.87 45.84 17.13
C LEU A 369 21.14 46.99 16.16
N ALA A 370 20.22 47.23 15.22
CA ALA A 370 20.37 48.32 14.25
C ALA A 370 20.46 49.69 14.96
N LYS A 371 19.62 49.91 15.97
CA LYS A 371 19.63 51.12 16.80
C LYS A 371 20.94 51.27 17.59
N HIS A 372 21.40 50.21 18.25
CA HIS A 372 22.61 50.22 19.08
C HIS A 372 23.87 50.59 18.30
N PHE A 373 23.98 50.11 17.05
CA PHE A 373 25.12 50.37 16.17
C PHE A 373 24.89 51.49 15.14
N GLY A 374 23.74 52.18 15.19
CA GLY A 374 23.42 53.27 14.25
C GLY A 374 23.41 52.83 12.80
N ALA A 375 23.01 51.58 12.55
CA ALA A 375 23.03 50.95 11.25
C ALA A 375 21.65 51.02 10.60
N ASN A 376 21.60 51.31 9.30
CA ASN A 376 20.39 51.11 8.53
C ASN A 376 20.02 49.63 8.51
N LEU A 377 18.75 49.32 8.73
CA LEU A 377 18.23 47.95 8.73
C LEU A 377 17.34 47.73 7.51
N TYR A 378 17.60 46.65 6.78
CA TYR A 378 16.68 46.16 5.76
C TYR A 378 15.95 44.91 6.26
N LEU A 379 14.63 45.04 6.39
CA LEU A 379 13.74 43.95 6.74
C LEU A 379 13.32 43.27 5.43
N ALA A 380 13.93 42.14 5.11
CA ALA A 380 13.63 41.43 3.89
C ALA A 380 12.31 40.65 4.01
N ARG A 381 11.47 40.68 2.97
CA ARG A 381 10.35 39.73 2.79
C ARG A 381 10.73 38.72 1.73
N LEU A 382 10.71 37.44 2.08
CA LEU A 382 11.00 36.36 1.14
C LEU A 382 9.80 36.10 0.19
N PRO A 383 10.03 35.52 -1.00
CA PRO A 383 8.95 35.17 -1.92
C PRO A 383 7.87 34.32 -1.25
N GLU A 384 6.60 34.57 -1.57
CA GLU A 384 5.42 33.91 -0.97
C GLU A 384 5.26 34.03 0.56
N HIS A 385 6.14 34.75 1.26
CA HIS A 385 6.00 35.01 2.69
C HIS A 385 5.27 36.33 2.95
N GLY A 386 4.75 36.48 4.17
CA GLY A 386 4.05 37.69 4.61
C GLY A 386 2.63 37.85 4.04
N ILE A 387 2.12 36.90 3.25
CA ILE A 387 0.83 36.97 2.56
C ILE A 387 -0.26 36.11 3.23
N GLU A 388 -1.51 36.45 2.96
CA GLU A 388 -2.71 35.69 3.29
C GLU A 388 -3.53 35.46 2.01
N ARG A 389 -3.28 34.32 1.35
CA ARG A 389 -4.02 33.84 0.18
C ARG A 389 -4.46 32.39 0.39
N ALA A 390 -5.46 31.94 -0.37
CA ALA A 390 -5.93 30.55 -0.29
C ALA A 390 -4.85 29.54 -0.67
N ASN A 391 -3.98 29.92 -1.63
CA ASN A 391 -2.91 29.12 -2.21
C ASN A 391 -1.51 29.70 -1.91
N ALA A 392 -1.33 30.33 -0.73
CA ALA A 392 -0.02 30.85 -0.34
C ALA A 392 1.06 29.74 -0.45
N PHE A 393 2.25 30.10 -0.96
CA PHE A 393 3.37 29.19 -1.21
C PHE A 393 3.19 28.23 -2.40
N GLU A 394 2.12 28.34 -3.18
CA GLU A 394 1.93 27.48 -4.37
C GLU A 394 3.07 27.65 -5.38
N HIS A 395 3.56 28.88 -5.55
CA HIS A 395 4.63 29.21 -6.51
C HIS A 395 6.01 29.31 -5.87
N LEU A 396 6.17 28.89 -4.62
CA LEU A 396 7.48 28.87 -3.98
C LEU A 396 8.29 27.68 -4.50
N ASP A 397 9.57 27.93 -4.78
CA ASP A 397 10.59 26.91 -5.02
C ASP A 397 11.89 27.27 -4.28
N ALA A 398 12.83 26.33 -4.20
CA ALA A 398 14.11 26.56 -3.50
C ALA A 398 14.95 27.67 -4.16
N LYS A 399 14.86 27.82 -5.48
CA LYS A 399 15.67 28.78 -6.25
C LYS A 399 15.23 30.21 -5.98
N SER A 400 13.93 30.46 -5.99
CA SER A 400 13.33 31.76 -5.69
C SER A 400 13.65 32.22 -4.27
N LEU A 401 13.74 31.32 -3.28
CA LEU A 401 14.22 31.66 -1.93
C LEU A 401 15.65 32.21 -1.95
N VAL A 402 16.57 31.52 -2.63
CA VAL A 402 17.96 31.98 -2.75
C VAL A 402 18.04 33.29 -3.53
N GLU A 403 17.32 33.43 -4.64
CA GLU A 403 17.26 34.67 -5.41
C GLU A 403 16.69 35.84 -4.60
N GLY A 404 15.68 35.59 -3.77
CA GLY A 404 15.13 36.56 -2.82
C GLY A 404 16.18 37.04 -1.82
N ALA A 405 16.96 36.11 -1.25
CA ALA A 405 18.07 36.45 -0.36
C ALA A 405 19.17 37.25 -1.07
N ARG A 406 19.53 36.89 -2.31
CA ARG A 406 20.50 37.64 -3.14
C ARG A 406 20.04 39.07 -3.40
N ARG A 407 18.76 39.26 -3.76
CA ARG A 407 18.16 40.58 -3.93
C ARG A 407 18.22 41.39 -2.64
N ALA A 408 17.87 40.77 -1.50
CA ALA A 408 17.90 41.42 -0.20
C ALA A 408 19.32 41.88 0.20
N TYR A 409 20.34 41.07 -0.08
CA TYR A 409 21.74 41.47 0.10
C TYR A 409 22.13 42.67 -0.77
N MET A 410 21.74 42.69 -2.05
CA MET A 410 22.05 43.82 -2.94
C MET A 410 21.39 45.12 -2.48
N ILE A 411 20.18 45.05 -1.93
CA ILE A 411 19.52 46.20 -1.32
C ILE A 411 20.30 46.67 -0.09
N SER A 412 20.60 45.77 0.84
CA SER A 412 21.33 46.11 2.07
C SER A 412 22.72 46.70 1.79
N ARG A 413 23.40 46.24 0.73
CA ARG A 413 24.67 46.80 0.22
C ARG A 413 24.60 48.28 -0.18
N GLN A 414 23.43 48.79 -0.58
CA GLN A 414 23.27 50.22 -0.86
C GLN A 414 23.10 51.04 0.42
N LEU A 415 22.61 50.42 1.50
CA LEU A 415 22.28 51.08 2.75
C LEU A 415 23.48 51.25 3.69
N GLY A 416 24.56 50.50 3.48
CA GLY A 416 25.77 50.61 4.29
C GLY A 416 27.06 50.24 3.56
N ASP A 417 28.21 50.69 4.06
CA ASP A 417 29.51 50.38 3.46
C ASP A 417 29.89 48.91 3.63
N SER A 418 29.40 48.28 4.70
CA SER A 418 29.54 46.85 4.99
C SER A 418 28.23 46.27 5.49
N VAL A 419 27.94 45.02 5.14
CA VAL A 419 26.66 44.35 5.50
C VAL A 419 26.88 43.32 6.58
N ILE A 420 26.10 43.42 7.66
CA ILE A 420 25.92 42.40 8.69
C ILE A 420 24.64 41.64 8.35
N VAL A 421 24.70 40.32 8.30
CA VAL A 421 23.51 39.50 8.00
C VAL A 421 23.02 38.84 9.28
N VAL A 422 21.79 39.14 9.65
CA VAL A 422 21.06 38.54 10.76
C VAL A 422 20.01 37.59 10.19
N GLY A 423 20.10 36.31 10.52
CA GLY A 423 19.22 35.28 9.96
C GLY A 423 18.61 34.39 11.02
N THR A 424 17.28 34.21 10.97
CA THR A 424 16.54 33.27 11.83
C THR A 424 16.14 32.03 11.06
N SER A 425 16.22 30.83 11.65
CA SER A 425 15.66 29.61 11.04
C SER A 425 16.08 29.41 9.58
N MET A 426 15.14 29.24 8.64
CA MET A 426 15.43 29.17 7.19
C MET A 426 16.19 30.39 6.66
N GLY A 427 15.95 31.59 7.19
CA GLY A 427 16.72 32.79 6.88
C GLY A 427 18.18 32.66 7.29
N GLY A 428 18.48 31.91 8.35
CA GLY A 428 19.84 31.52 8.73
C GLY A 428 20.52 30.61 7.69
N ALA A 429 19.79 29.64 7.13
CA ALA A 429 20.28 28.81 6.02
C ALA A 429 20.58 29.65 4.77
N LEU A 430 19.68 30.57 4.42
CA LEU A 430 19.90 31.52 3.32
C LEU A 430 21.09 32.45 3.58
N SER A 431 21.31 32.85 4.83
CA SER A 431 22.46 33.67 5.23
C SER A 431 23.79 32.95 5.06
N LEU A 432 23.83 31.64 5.33
CA LEU A 432 25.02 30.81 5.06
C LEU A 432 25.29 30.67 3.56
N ILE A 433 24.25 30.56 2.73
CA ILE A 433 24.40 30.56 1.26
C ILE A 433 24.95 31.89 0.78
N LEU A 434 24.43 33.02 1.29
CA LEU A 434 24.96 34.33 0.97
C LEU A 434 26.44 34.46 1.37
N ALA A 435 26.82 33.95 2.55
CA ALA A 435 28.18 33.99 3.05
C ALA A 435 29.16 33.13 2.23
N GLU A 436 28.72 31.97 1.74
CA GLU A 436 29.48 31.18 0.77
C GLU A 436 29.76 31.99 -0.51
N GLU A 437 28.77 32.72 -1.02
CA GLU A 437 28.84 33.44 -2.29
C GLU A 437 29.49 34.83 -2.19
N ARG A 438 29.50 35.42 -0.99
CA ARG A 438 29.90 36.81 -0.72
C ARG A 438 30.89 36.88 0.44
N PRO A 439 32.19 36.67 0.18
CA PRO A 439 33.22 36.78 1.20
C PRO A 439 33.33 38.19 1.80
N GLU A 440 32.75 39.21 1.16
CA GLU A 440 32.73 40.58 1.66
C GLU A 440 31.61 40.89 2.68
N ILE A 441 30.72 39.94 2.97
CA ILE A 441 29.81 40.06 4.12
C ILE A 441 30.65 40.24 5.39
N HIS A 442 30.28 41.22 6.22
CA HIS A 442 31.09 41.63 7.35
C HIS A 442 31.05 40.62 8.51
N SER A 443 29.84 40.19 8.88
CA SER A 443 29.61 39.18 9.91
C SER A 443 28.23 38.52 9.77
N LEU A 444 28.09 37.34 10.36
CA LEU A 444 26.86 36.58 10.44
C LEU A 444 26.37 36.50 11.89
N VAL A 445 25.08 36.76 12.08
CA VAL A 445 24.39 36.58 13.37
C VAL A 445 23.21 35.65 13.13
N LEU A 446 23.35 34.39 13.55
CA LEU A 446 22.39 33.33 13.25
C LEU A 446 21.62 32.91 14.50
N TYR A 447 20.29 32.95 14.42
CA TYR A 447 19.39 32.55 15.50
C TYR A 447 18.63 31.28 15.09
N SER A 448 18.89 30.19 15.78
CA SER A 448 18.34 28.85 15.50
C SER A 448 18.33 28.51 14.00
N PRO A 449 19.45 28.64 13.26
CA PRO A 449 19.47 28.46 11.81
C PRO A 449 19.00 27.05 11.42
N CYS A 450 18.12 26.98 10.42
CA CYS A 450 17.54 25.72 9.95
C CYS A 450 18.55 24.98 9.07
N ILE A 451 19.46 24.21 9.68
CA ILE A 451 20.42 23.37 8.96
C ILE A 451 19.78 22.03 8.54
N ALA A 452 19.03 21.44 9.45
CA ALA A 452 18.17 20.29 9.23
C ALA A 452 16.90 20.43 10.08
N ILE A 453 15.81 19.80 9.66
CA ILE A 453 14.57 19.73 10.44
C ILE A 453 14.74 18.70 11.55
N TYR A 454 14.21 18.99 12.75
CA TYR A 454 14.24 18.03 13.85
C TYR A 454 13.63 16.68 13.42
N GLU A 455 14.36 15.58 13.69
CA GLU A 455 14.05 14.20 13.28
C GLU A 455 13.94 13.97 11.76
N ASP A 456 14.60 14.79 10.94
CA ASP A 456 14.67 14.64 9.48
C ASP A 456 13.28 14.51 8.82
N ARG A 457 12.26 15.16 9.39
CA ARG A 457 10.85 15.01 8.99
C ARG A 457 10.56 15.32 7.52
N LEU A 458 11.47 16.00 6.81
CA LEU A 458 11.35 16.30 5.38
C LEU A 458 12.17 15.36 4.47
N ASP A 459 13.06 14.54 4.99
CA ASP A 459 13.84 13.57 4.20
C ASP A 459 12.97 12.58 3.40
N PRO A 460 11.80 12.13 3.89
CA PRO A 460 10.91 11.28 3.12
C PRO A 460 10.53 11.87 1.75
N LEU A 461 10.53 13.20 1.55
CA LEU A 461 10.19 13.83 0.26
C LEU A 461 11.12 13.41 -0.90
N PHE A 462 12.33 12.93 -0.59
CA PHE A 462 13.28 12.39 -1.58
C PHE A 462 13.05 10.90 -1.88
N GLN A 463 12.04 10.27 -1.28
CA GLN A 463 11.60 8.90 -1.60
C GLN A 463 10.44 8.92 -2.61
N PRO A 464 10.34 7.89 -3.49
CA PRO A 464 9.27 7.82 -4.48
C PRO A 464 7.88 7.91 -3.86
N TRP A 465 6.98 8.66 -4.50
CA TRP A 465 5.58 8.87 -4.13
C TRP A 465 5.34 9.61 -2.81
N MET A 466 6.39 9.97 -2.06
CA MET A 466 6.20 10.47 -0.70
C MET A 466 5.60 11.88 -0.68
N LYS A 467 5.93 12.74 -1.65
CA LYS A 467 5.27 14.04 -1.82
C LYS A 467 3.77 13.88 -2.03
N GLN A 468 3.37 12.92 -2.86
CA GLN A 468 1.96 12.63 -3.14
C GLN A 468 1.26 12.09 -1.90
N LEU A 469 1.92 11.21 -1.14
CA LEU A 469 1.40 10.70 0.11
C LEU A 469 1.20 11.83 1.12
N MET A 470 2.22 12.67 1.35
CA MET A 470 2.13 13.84 2.23
C MET A 470 1.05 14.83 1.78
N LYS A 471 0.93 15.09 0.47
CA LYS A 471 -0.17 15.91 -0.07
C LYS A 471 -1.52 15.29 0.28
N MET A 472 -1.68 13.98 0.14
CA MET A 472 -2.94 13.29 0.44
C MET A 472 -3.27 13.25 1.94
N THR A 473 -2.28 13.11 2.82
CA THR A 473 -2.50 12.91 4.26
C THR A 473 -2.43 14.19 5.10
N MET A 474 -1.66 15.20 4.66
CA MET A 474 -1.38 16.41 5.44
C MET A 474 -2.05 17.66 4.88
N THR A 475 -2.59 17.61 3.67
CA THR A 475 -3.14 18.79 3.01
C THR A 475 -4.58 18.57 2.58
N ASN A 476 -5.30 19.67 2.36
CA ASN A 476 -6.63 19.63 1.75
C ASN A 476 -6.53 19.31 0.24
N LYS A 477 -7.68 19.26 -0.44
CA LYS A 477 -7.79 18.99 -1.89
C LYS A 477 -6.93 19.92 -2.76
N ASP A 478 -6.64 21.13 -2.28
CA ASP A 478 -5.89 22.17 -3.00
C ASP A 478 -4.39 22.10 -2.69
N GLY A 479 -3.93 21.09 -1.95
CA GLY A 479 -2.51 20.93 -1.61
C GLY A 479 -2.05 21.81 -0.45
N VAL A 480 -2.98 22.40 0.31
CA VAL A 480 -2.69 23.34 1.40
C VAL A 480 -2.91 22.70 2.76
N GLN A 481 -1.90 22.79 3.62
CA GLN A 481 -2.02 22.51 5.04
C GLN A 481 -2.43 23.79 5.78
N VAL A 482 -3.42 23.67 6.65
CA VAL A 482 -3.79 24.74 7.59
C VAL A 482 -3.04 24.49 8.90
N VAL A 483 -2.20 25.44 9.28
CA VAL A 483 -1.48 25.42 10.55
C VAL A 483 -2.27 26.25 11.55
N GLU A 484 -2.67 25.64 12.65
CA GLU A 484 -3.33 26.34 13.75
C GLU A 484 -2.35 27.32 14.39
N ARG A 485 -2.75 28.58 14.46
CA ARG A 485 -2.03 29.67 15.11
C ARG A 485 -3.03 30.62 15.73
N ASP A 486 -2.70 31.19 16.87
CA ASP A 486 -3.53 32.23 17.47
C ASP A 486 -3.60 33.49 16.59
N ALA A 487 -4.44 34.44 17.02
CA ALA A 487 -4.72 35.65 16.28
C ALA A 487 -3.47 36.52 16.06
N GLU A 488 -2.60 36.63 17.07
CA GLU A 488 -1.41 37.50 17.05
C GLU A 488 -0.29 36.87 16.23
N GLU A 489 0.01 35.58 16.45
CA GLU A 489 1.02 34.87 15.66
C GLU A 489 0.69 34.90 14.17
N GLY A 490 -0.56 34.61 13.78
CA GLY A 490 -0.89 34.53 12.36
C GLY A 490 -0.93 35.88 11.63
N LYS A 491 -0.77 37.02 12.33
CA LYS A 491 -0.45 38.30 11.66
C LYS A 491 0.91 38.22 10.96
N TYR A 492 1.85 37.49 11.53
CA TYR A 492 3.25 37.44 11.06
C TYR A 492 3.61 36.10 10.44
N TRP A 493 3.18 34.98 11.03
CA TRP A 493 3.37 33.65 10.45
C TRP A 493 2.23 33.23 9.53
N ALA A 494 2.53 32.36 8.56
CA ALA A 494 1.58 31.77 7.66
C ALA A 494 0.69 30.76 8.39
N ARG A 495 -0.63 30.88 8.18
CA ARG A 495 -1.63 29.88 8.61
C ARG A 495 -1.93 28.84 7.54
N LYS A 496 -1.50 29.09 6.30
CA LYS A 496 -1.75 28.23 5.14
C LYS A 496 -0.43 28.00 4.41
N LEU A 497 -0.02 26.75 4.31
CA LEU A 497 1.22 26.33 3.65
C LEU A 497 0.87 25.33 2.56
N HIS A 498 1.04 25.71 1.29
CA HIS A 498 0.99 24.74 0.21
C HIS A 498 2.13 23.72 0.32
N ILE A 499 1.94 22.49 -0.16
CA ILE A 499 2.95 21.42 -0.11
C ILE A 499 4.30 21.84 -0.72
N ASN A 500 4.26 22.75 -1.70
CA ASN A 500 5.47 23.30 -2.32
C ASN A 500 6.35 24.09 -1.34
N ALA A 501 5.78 24.64 -0.26
CA ALA A 501 6.55 25.27 0.80
C ALA A 501 7.53 24.28 1.45
N TYR A 502 7.03 23.10 1.82
CA TYR A 502 7.85 22.05 2.43
C TYR A 502 8.86 21.45 1.46
N THR A 503 8.49 21.23 0.19
CA THR A 503 9.45 20.74 -0.81
C THR A 503 10.53 21.77 -1.10
N SER A 504 10.19 23.06 -1.14
CA SER A 504 11.16 24.14 -1.32
C SER A 504 12.17 24.17 -0.19
N LEU A 505 11.71 24.09 1.05
CA LEU A 505 12.58 24.01 2.22
C LEU A 505 13.45 22.75 2.17
N ALA A 506 12.87 21.57 1.94
CA ALA A 506 13.61 20.31 1.88
C ALA A 506 14.71 20.33 0.81
N VAL A 507 14.39 20.82 -0.39
CA VAL A 507 15.35 20.96 -1.50
C VAL A 507 16.44 21.98 -1.13
N LEU A 508 16.10 23.14 -0.58
CA LEU A 508 17.08 24.14 -0.14
C LEU A 508 18.09 23.53 0.85
N LEU A 509 17.61 22.84 1.88
CA LEU A 509 18.45 22.22 2.90
C LEU A 509 19.33 21.12 2.30
N LYS A 510 18.75 20.16 1.56
CA LYS A 510 19.51 19.05 0.98
C LYS A 510 20.54 19.51 -0.06
N SER A 511 20.24 20.61 -0.77
CA SER A 511 21.15 21.18 -1.77
C SER A 511 22.30 21.98 -1.18
N LYS A 512 22.09 22.70 -0.07
CA LYS A 512 23.05 23.72 0.40
C LYS A 512 23.47 23.62 1.85
N MET A 513 22.73 22.95 2.74
CA MET A 513 23.16 22.76 4.13
C MET A 513 24.06 21.53 4.25
N ASN A 514 25.20 21.60 3.56
CA ASN A 514 26.19 20.55 3.49
C ASN A 514 27.60 21.09 3.73
N LYS A 515 28.54 20.15 3.91
CA LYS A 515 29.93 20.45 4.24
C LYS A 515 30.61 21.39 3.25
N GLU A 516 30.33 21.25 1.95
CA GLU A 516 30.95 22.08 0.90
C GLU A 516 30.56 23.56 1.04
N THR A 517 29.30 23.84 1.39
CA THR A 517 28.84 25.20 1.68
C THR A 517 29.48 25.73 2.95
N PHE A 518 29.51 24.95 4.04
CA PHE A 518 30.04 25.40 5.33
C PHE A 518 31.54 25.75 5.24
N GLU A 519 32.34 24.94 4.56
CA GLU A 519 33.78 25.17 4.39
C GLU A 519 34.11 26.49 3.65
N LYS A 520 33.15 27.08 2.93
CA LYS A 520 33.33 28.36 2.24
C LYS A 520 32.96 29.56 3.11
N VAL A 521 32.27 29.36 4.24
CA VAL A 521 31.93 30.41 5.20
C VAL A 521 33.15 30.73 6.06
N LYS A 522 33.59 32.00 6.03
CA LYS A 522 34.81 32.49 6.71
C LYS A 522 34.59 33.74 7.56
N GLN A 523 33.42 34.34 7.42
CA GLN A 523 32.99 35.55 8.11
C GLN A 523 32.88 35.28 9.61
N PRO A 524 33.15 36.27 10.49
CA PRO A 524 32.81 36.16 11.89
C PRO A 524 31.36 35.68 12.08
N LEU A 525 31.16 34.68 12.94
CA LEU A 525 29.88 33.97 13.03
C LEU A 525 29.41 33.84 14.48
N PHE A 526 28.21 34.35 14.74
CA PHE A 526 27.48 34.08 15.98
C PHE A 526 26.38 33.05 15.74
N LEU A 527 26.31 32.05 16.61
CA LEU A 527 25.27 31.04 16.63
C LEU A 527 24.54 31.06 17.98
N ALA A 528 23.30 31.53 18.00
CA ALA A 528 22.39 31.37 19.12
C ALA A 528 21.37 30.26 18.84
N TYR A 529 21.05 29.46 19.85
CA TYR A 529 20.09 28.36 19.71
C TYR A 529 19.43 28.01 21.05
N TYR A 530 18.20 27.49 21.01
CA TYR A 530 17.51 26.97 22.18
C TYR A 530 17.98 25.53 22.49
N TYR A 531 18.62 25.36 23.65
CA TYR A 531 18.98 24.05 24.19
C TYR A 531 19.10 24.13 25.70
N LYS A 532 18.30 23.34 26.42
CA LYS A 532 18.39 23.16 27.88
C LYS A 532 18.89 21.76 28.23
N ASN A 533 18.32 20.74 27.60
CA ASN A 533 18.73 19.34 27.68
C ASN A 533 18.16 18.55 26.48
N GLU A 534 18.36 17.24 26.44
CA GLU A 534 17.88 16.40 25.31
C GLU A 534 16.35 16.39 25.14
N GLU A 535 15.58 16.56 26.22
CA GLU A 535 14.11 16.57 26.18
C GLU A 535 13.53 17.97 25.92
N GLU A 536 14.20 18.99 26.46
CA GLU A 536 13.89 20.42 26.38
C GLU A 536 14.92 21.12 25.48
N GLN A 537 14.72 21.00 24.17
CA GLN A 537 15.51 21.67 23.14
C GLN A 537 14.61 22.10 21.98
N ASP A 538 15.20 22.75 20.98
CA ASP A 538 14.54 23.06 19.73
C ASP A 538 13.96 21.80 19.05
N LYS A 539 12.63 21.76 18.91
CA LYS A 539 11.88 20.68 18.25
C LYS A 539 11.41 21.07 16.85
N VAL A 540 11.86 22.19 16.31
CA VAL A 540 11.61 22.64 14.94
C VAL A 540 12.82 22.27 14.07
N VAL A 541 14.02 22.69 14.48
CA VAL A 541 15.28 22.42 13.77
C VAL A 541 16.23 21.58 14.63
N SER A 542 17.16 20.89 13.98
CA SER A 542 18.09 19.97 14.66
C SER A 542 19.25 20.73 15.32
N VAL A 543 19.29 20.73 16.66
CA VAL A 543 20.43 21.26 17.43
C VAL A 543 21.76 20.57 17.07
N PRO A 544 21.83 19.22 16.98
CA PRO A 544 23.04 18.55 16.50
C PRO A 544 23.51 19.08 15.14
N ALA A 545 22.61 19.25 14.17
CA ALA A 545 22.99 19.77 12.84
C ALA A 545 23.52 21.21 12.90
N MET A 546 22.98 22.07 13.77
CA MET A 546 23.52 23.41 13.99
C MET A 546 24.94 23.39 14.56
N LEU A 547 25.20 22.49 15.52
CA LEU A 547 26.53 22.34 16.13
C LEU A 547 27.55 21.75 15.15
N ASP A 548 27.13 20.79 14.33
CA ASP A 548 27.95 20.21 13.25
C ASP A 548 28.29 21.25 12.18
N MET A 549 27.31 22.09 11.79
CA MET A 549 27.55 23.23 10.91
C MET A 549 28.59 24.19 11.51
N TYR A 550 28.42 24.58 12.77
CA TYR A 550 29.36 25.49 13.47
C TYR A 550 30.78 24.93 13.57
N ALA A 551 30.93 23.61 13.74
CA ALA A 551 32.22 22.95 13.72
C ALA A 551 32.83 22.90 12.30
N SER A 552 32.00 22.87 11.26
CA SER A 552 32.40 22.68 9.87
C SER A 552 32.71 23.98 9.11
N VAL A 553 32.29 25.15 9.62
CA VAL A 553 32.63 26.43 8.98
C VAL A 553 34.12 26.74 9.06
N SER A 554 34.66 27.39 8.03
CA SER A 554 36.06 27.83 7.97
C SER A 554 36.34 29.14 8.73
N THR A 555 35.35 29.69 9.44
CA THR A 555 35.53 30.84 10.33
C THR A 555 36.52 30.49 11.46
N PRO A 556 37.58 31.28 11.67
CA PRO A 556 38.53 31.08 12.77
C PRO A 556 37.85 31.01 14.15
N GLU A 557 38.37 30.19 15.07
CA GLU A 557 37.78 30.00 16.41
C GLU A 557 37.68 31.30 17.22
N ASP A 558 38.65 32.20 17.10
CA ASP A 558 38.63 33.53 17.72
C ASP A 558 37.63 34.50 17.07
N LYS A 559 37.03 34.11 15.93
CA LYS A 559 36.03 34.89 15.18
C LYS A 559 34.64 34.30 15.18
N LYS A 560 34.41 33.17 15.85
CA LYS A 560 33.06 32.60 16.01
C LYS A 560 32.70 32.41 17.46
N ARG A 561 31.41 32.52 17.77
CA ARG A 561 30.86 32.34 19.12
C ARG A 561 29.53 31.60 19.03
N LYS A 562 29.30 30.63 19.90
CA LYS A 562 28.01 29.95 20.03
C LYS A 562 27.48 30.07 21.46
N VAL A 563 26.18 30.30 21.60
CA VAL A 563 25.50 30.45 22.89
C VAL A 563 24.19 29.67 22.87
N ALA A 564 24.01 28.83 23.89
CA ALA A 564 22.74 28.14 24.13
C ALA A 564 21.88 28.99 25.08
N PHE A 565 20.58 29.12 24.77
CA PHE A 565 19.62 29.88 25.57
C PHE A 565 18.62 28.92 26.22
N PRO A 566 18.92 28.31 27.38
CA PRO A 566 18.09 27.25 27.98
C PRO A 566 16.70 27.72 28.41
N GLU A 567 16.54 29.00 28.73
CA GLU A 567 15.26 29.58 29.15
C GLU A 567 14.47 30.20 27.99
N ALA A 568 14.89 30.01 26.74
CA ALA A 568 14.16 30.54 25.59
C ALA A 568 12.81 29.83 25.38
N GLY A 569 12.74 28.52 25.63
CA GLY A 569 11.50 27.73 25.58
C GLY A 569 10.88 27.49 24.19
N ASP A 570 11.29 28.24 23.17
CA ASP A 570 10.77 28.18 21.80
C ASP A 570 11.92 28.21 20.77
N HIS A 571 11.65 27.76 19.54
CA HIS A 571 12.57 27.85 18.40
C HIS A 571 12.91 29.32 18.06
N VAL A 572 11.91 30.19 18.17
CA VAL A 572 12.00 31.61 17.85
C VAL A 572 12.53 32.37 19.08
N ILE A 573 13.85 32.35 19.24
CA ILE A 573 14.53 32.90 20.42
C ILE A 573 14.68 34.44 20.40
N ALA A 574 14.50 35.06 19.23
CA ALA A 574 14.73 36.50 19.04
C ALA A 574 13.43 37.32 19.01
N SER A 575 12.27 36.69 19.19
CA SER A 575 10.98 37.37 19.14
C SER A 575 10.38 37.58 20.53
N SER A 576 10.03 38.83 20.84
CA SER A 576 9.26 39.14 22.06
C SER A 576 7.85 38.52 22.09
N LEU A 577 7.34 38.08 20.93
CA LEU A 577 6.07 37.37 20.85
C LEU A 577 6.18 35.89 21.27
N LYS A 578 7.40 35.33 21.23
CA LYS A 578 7.62 33.87 21.35
C LYS A 578 8.40 33.48 22.59
N THR A 579 9.20 34.38 23.14
CA THR A 579 9.97 34.13 24.36
C THR A 579 10.06 35.40 25.20
N GLU A 580 10.16 35.25 26.52
CA GLU A 580 10.44 36.36 27.44
C GLU A 580 11.95 36.68 27.50
N SER A 581 12.79 35.73 27.08
CA SER A 581 14.27 35.77 27.20
C SER A 581 14.97 36.36 25.97
N TRP A 582 14.24 37.11 25.13
CA TRP A 582 14.78 37.69 23.89
C TRP A 582 15.84 38.76 24.15
N ASP A 583 15.81 39.40 25.32
CA ASP A 583 16.76 40.41 25.74
C ASP A 583 18.15 39.83 26.00
N GLU A 584 18.23 38.62 26.55
CA GLU A 584 19.49 37.87 26.68
C GLU A 584 20.11 37.60 25.30
N VAL A 585 19.29 37.22 24.32
CA VAL A 585 19.73 37.00 22.93
C VAL A 585 20.29 38.29 22.34
N LEU A 586 19.63 39.43 22.57
CA LEU A 586 20.13 40.74 22.17
C LEU A 586 21.47 41.07 22.82
N GLN A 587 21.60 40.91 24.13
CA GLN A 587 22.84 41.24 24.86
C GLN A 587 24.04 40.42 24.37
N GLU A 588 23.87 39.11 24.18
CA GLU A 588 24.94 38.25 23.67
C GLU A 588 25.29 38.55 22.20
N SER A 589 24.31 38.96 21.40
CA SER A 589 24.54 39.41 20.03
C SER A 589 25.33 40.72 19.98
N ILE A 590 25.02 41.68 20.87
CA ILE A 590 25.79 42.92 21.04
C ILE A 590 27.23 42.59 21.45
N LYS A 591 27.43 41.78 22.50
CA LYS A 591 28.77 41.37 22.96
C LYS A 591 29.59 40.74 21.84
N PHE A 592 28.98 39.86 21.04
CA PHE A 592 29.68 39.29 19.89
C PHE A 592 30.11 40.37 18.89
N LEU A 593 29.21 41.29 18.52
CA LEU A 593 29.51 42.33 17.54
C LEU A 593 30.58 43.32 18.07
N GLU A 594 30.57 43.64 19.35
CA GLU A 594 31.57 44.53 19.97
C GLU A 594 32.92 43.84 20.22
N GLU A 595 32.92 42.64 20.82
CA GLU A 595 34.16 42.00 21.28
C GLU A 595 34.86 41.23 20.16
N VAL A 596 34.10 40.59 19.28
CA VAL A 596 34.64 39.70 18.23
C VAL A 596 34.72 40.41 16.90
N VAL A 597 33.67 41.13 16.52
CA VAL A 597 33.60 41.85 15.24
C VAL A 597 34.19 43.27 15.36
N GLN A 598 34.35 43.79 16.58
CA GLN A 598 34.95 45.10 16.87
C GLN A 598 34.12 46.28 16.34
N LEU A 599 32.79 46.14 16.35
CA LEU A 599 31.90 47.26 16.08
C LEU A 599 31.86 48.22 17.27
N SER A 600 31.83 49.52 16.98
CA SER A 600 31.63 50.56 17.99
C SER A 600 30.13 50.89 18.09
N PRO A 601 29.55 50.99 19.31
CA PRO A 601 28.20 51.49 19.47
C PRO A 601 28.12 52.98 19.09
N VAL A 602 26.90 53.49 18.87
CA VAL A 602 26.70 54.93 18.71
C VAL A 602 26.99 55.61 20.05
N ASP A 603 27.79 56.69 20.04
CA ASP A 603 28.06 57.48 21.25
C ASP A 603 26.72 57.96 21.86
N SER A 604 26.47 57.55 23.10
CA SER A 604 25.24 57.83 23.87
C SER A 604 24.95 59.32 24.16
N VAL A 605 25.65 60.26 23.52
CA VAL A 605 25.58 61.70 23.82
C VAL A 605 24.42 62.39 23.08
N ASP A 606 23.91 61.86 21.98
CA ASP A 606 22.91 62.59 21.14
C ASP A 606 21.48 62.01 21.15
N VAL A 607 21.16 61.04 22.02
CA VAL A 607 19.82 60.38 22.02
C VAL A 607 18.92 60.81 23.21
N LEU A 608 19.35 61.76 24.04
CA LEU A 608 18.53 62.32 25.14
C LEU A 608 18.18 63.80 25.02
N GLU A 609 18.54 64.48 23.94
CA GLU A 609 17.99 65.80 23.60
C GLU A 609 17.55 65.86 22.13
N LYS A 610 16.36 65.32 21.84
CA LYS A 610 15.34 65.92 20.96
C LYS A 610 14.05 65.11 20.93
#